data_AF-A0AAN7I8L7-F1
#
_entry.id   AF-A0AAN7I8L7-F1
#
_cell.length_a   1.000
_cell.length_b   1.000
_cell.length_c   1.000
_cell.angle_alpha   90.00
_cell.angle_beta   90.00
_cell.angle_gamma   90.00
#
_symmetry.space_group_name_H-M   'P 1'
#
loop_
_entity.id
_entity.type
_entity.pdbx_description
1 polymer ?
#
loop_
_entity_poly.entity_id
_entity_poly.type
_entity_poly.pdbx_seq_one_letter_code
_entity_poly.pdbx_strand_id
1 'polypeptide(L)'
;MRVSDKMDPNELVRLIDILNPKNKLGRIAVIVRMGAENMRVKLPHLIRAVRRAGQFVTWISDPMHGNTIKAPCGLKTRSFNAIRAEVRAFFDVHDQEGSYPGGVHLEMTGQNVTECVGGSRTITYNDLSSRYNTHCRPKAECFSISRACLYHCRAASKEKAWVEA
;
A
#
# COMPACT_ATOMS: atom_id res chain seq x y z
N MET A 1 1.78 9.45 8.83
CA MET A 1 2.87 8.66 9.47
C MET A 1 3.06 7.37 8.70
N ARG A 2 4.30 6.94 8.45
CA ARG A 2 4.59 5.68 7.73
C ARG A 2 4.84 4.55 8.74
N VAL A 3 4.31 3.37 8.46
CA VAL A 3 4.28 2.22 9.38
C VAL A 3 4.70 0.96 8.62
N SER A 4 5.69 0.23 9.16
CA SER A 4 6.11 -1.06 8.61
C SER A 4 5.54 -2.24 9.41
N ASP A 5 5.86 -3.44 8.95
CA ASP A 5 5.54 -4.74 9.57
C ASP A 5 6.07 -4.93 11.00
N LYS A 6 7.01 -4.08 11.43
CA LYS A 6 7.64 -4.08 12.75
C LYS A 6 6.96 -3.17 13.76
N MET A 7 5.94 -2.43 13.35
CA MET A 7 5.25 -1.49 14.26
C MET A 7 4.53 -2.25 15.36
N ASP A 8 4.79 -1.83 16.60
CA ASP A 8 4.03 -2.29 17.76
C ASP A 8 2.66 -1.58 17.82
N PRO A 9 1.55 -2.30 18.02
CA PRO A 9 0.22 -1.68 18.10
C PRO A 9 0.06 -0.66 19.22
N ASN A 10 0.70 -0.86 20.38
CA ASN A 10 0.59 0.08 21.50
C ASN A 10 1.43 1.33 21.23
N GLU A 11 2.60 1.17 20.61
CA GLU A 11 3.40 2.30 20.14
C GLU A 11 2.65 3.15 19.12
N LEU A 12 1.97 2.53 18.15
CA LEU A 12 1.14 3.24 17.19
C LEU A 12 0.08 4.11 17.88
N VAL A 13 -0.63 3.56 18.87
CA VAL A 13 -1.65 4.30 19.64
C VAL A 13 -1.02 5.50 20.35
N ARG A 14 0.10 5.31 21.05
CA ARG A 14 0.82 6.40 21.73
C ARG A 14 1.25 7.51 20.76
N LEU A 15 1.77 7.13 19.58
CA LEU A 15 2.17 8.09 18.56
C LEU A 15 0.97 8.88 18.02
N ILE A 16 -0.18 8.23 17.84
CA ILE A 16 -1.40 8.92 17.41
C ILE A 16 -1.88 9.91 18.47
N ASP A 17 -1.82 9.56 19.76
CA ASP A 17 -2.20 10.48 20.85
C ASP A 17 -1.33 11.74 20.86
N ILE A 18 -0.01 11.58 20.67
CA ILE A 18 0.93 12.71 20.59
C ILE A 18 0.64 13.59 19.37
N LEU A 19 0.38 12.98 18.21
CA LEU A 19 0.23 13.69 16.93
C LEU A 19 -1.20 14.24 16.70
N ASN A 20 -2.20 13.69 17.38
CA ASN A 20 -3.60 14.06 17.26
C ASN A 20 -4.31 14.05 18.62
N PRO A 21 -3.88 14.88 19.59
CA PRO A 21 -4.39 14.85 20.97
C PRO A 21 -5.86 15.23 21.08
N LYS A 22 -6.41 15.93 20.06
CA LYS A 22 -7.84 16.28 19.98
C LYS A 22 -8.66 15.26 19.17
N ASN A 23 -8.05 14.14 18.77
CA ASN A 23 -8.64 13.09 17.96
C ASN A 23 -9.44 13.61 16.74
N LYS A 24 -8.90 14.61 16.04
CA LYS A 24 -9.59 15.24 14.91
C LYS A 24 -9.64 14.28 13.72
N LEU A 25 -10.85 14.02 13.20
CA LEU A 25 -11.08 13.22 11.99
C LEU A 25 -10.23 13.74 10.82
N GLY A 26 -9.63 12.82 10.06
CA GLY A 26 -8.81 13.12 8.88
C GLY A 26 -7.47 13.81 9.16
N ARG A 27 -7.13 14.11 10.42
CA ARG A 27 -5.86 14.77 10.77
C ARG A 27 -4.65 13.87 10.55
N ILE A 28 -4.79 12.58 10.83
CA ILE A 28 -3.70 11.60 10.73
C ILE A 28 -4.02 10.58 9.67
N ALA A 29 -3.11 10.45 8.71
CA ALA A 29 -3.05 9.30 7.83
C ALA A 29 -1.98 8.31 8.30
N VAL A 30 -2.36 7.05 8.48
CA VAL A 30 -1.46 5.93 8.76
C VAL A 30 -1.18 5.21 7.45
N ILE A 31 0.05 5.36 6.95
CA ILE A 31 0.51 4.83 5.67
C ILE A 31 1.24 3.51 5.93
N VAL A 32 0.61 2.37 5.63
CA VAL A 32 1.13 1.02 5.90
C VAL A 32 1.90 0.48 4.70
N ARG A 33 3.09 -0.06 4.95
CA ARG A 33 4.02 -0.61 3.94
C ARG A 33 4.70 -1.86 4.48
N MET A 34 4.14 -3.03 4.20
CA MET A 34 4.49 -4.28 4.89
C MET A 34 4.81 -5.44 3.95
N GLY A 35 4.40 -5.36 2.68
CA GLY A 35 4.30 -6.51 1.79
C GLY A 35 3.02 -7.31 2.02
N ALA A 36 2.54 -8.03 1.01
CA ALA A 36 1.23 -8.68 1.02
C ALA A 36 1.02 -9.69 2.16
N GLU A 37 2.00 -10.55 2.43
CA GLU A 37 1.91 -11.57 3.48
C GLU A 37 1.86 -10.95 4.87
N ASN A 38 2.79 -10.03 5.16
CA ASN A 38 2.80 -9.32 6.43
C ASN A 38 1.57 -8.43 6.61
N MET A 39 1.01 -7.85 5.53
CA MET A 39 -0.22 -7.06 5.59
C MET A 39 -1.36 -7.88 6.22
N ARG A 40 -1.56 -9.11 5.74
CA ARG A 40 -2.62 -10.01 6.24
C ARG A 40 -2.46 -10.39 7.70
N VAL A 41 -1.22 -10.48 8.16
CA VAL A 41 -0.90 -10.89 9.54
C VAL A 41 -0.88 -9.71 10.50
N LYS A 42 -0.27 -8.59 10.11
CA LYS A 42 0.09 -7.49 11.02
C LYS A 42 -0.95 -6.37 11.06
N LEU A 43 -1.52 -6.00 9.92
CA LEU A 43 -2.49 -4.89 9.85
C LEU A 43 -3.73 -5.10 10.75
N PRO A 44 -4.32 -6.31 10.86
CA PRO A 44 -5.46 -6.53 11.75
C PRO A 44 -5.19 -6.11 13.19
N HIS A 45 -4.00 -6.40 13.71
CA HIS A 45 -3.62 -6.04 15.08
C HIS A 45 -3.55 -4.53 15.29
N LEU A 46 -3.04 -3.78 14.30
CA LEU A 46 -2.98 -2.32 14.33
C LEU A 46 -4.37 -1.70 14.28
N ILE A 47 -5.23 -2.16 13.36
CA ILE A 47 -6.61 -1.68 13.23
C ILE A 47 -7.37 -1.88 14.54
N ARG A 48 -7.27 -3.07 15.13
CA ARG A 48 -7.92 -3.39 16.41
C ARG A 48 -7.41 -2.52 17.55
N ALA A 49 -6.10 -2.24 17.62
CA ALA A 49 -5.54 -1.39 18.67
C ALA A 49 -6.03 0.06 18.56
N VAL A 50 -5.95 0.66 17.38
CA VAL A 50 -6.45 2.02 17.11
C VAL A 50 -7.96 2.13 17.38
N ARG A 51 -8.74 1.11 16.97
CA ARG A 51 -10.18 1.04 17.24
C ARG A 51 -10.48 0.97 18.74
N ARG A 52 -9.76 0.13 19.50
CA ARG A 52 -9.92 0.05 20.97
C ARG A 52 -9.57 1.36 21.66
N ALA A 53 -8.61 2.11 21.14
CA ALA A 53 -8.24 3.43 21.65
C ALA A 53 -9.24 4.53 21.25
N GLY A 54 -10.25 4.23 20.43
CA GLY A 54 -11.23 5.22 19.95
C GLY A 54 -10.62 6.28 19.03
N GLN A 55 -9.46 6.01 18.43
CA GLN A 55 -8.72 6.98 17.63
C GLN A 55 -9.17 6.99 16.17
N PHE A 56 -9.26 8.18 15.58
CA PHE A 56 -9.61 8.37 14.18
C PHE A 56 -8.37 8.57 13.31
N VAL A 57 -8.20 7.68 12.34
CA VAL A 57 -7.12 7.74 11.35
C VAL A 57 -7.62 7.38 9.96
N THR A 58 -6.95 7.91 8.94
CA THR A 58 -7.11 7.47 7.56
C THR A 58 -6.08 6.40 7.24
N TRP A 59 -6.51 5.19 6.92
CA TRP A 59 -5.62 4.10 6.52
C TRP A 59 -5.24 4.23 5.05
N ILE A 60 -3.95 4.17 4.74
CA ILE A 60 -3.43 4.27 3.38
C ILE A 60 -2.43 3.14 3.14
N SER A 61 -2.54 2.41 2.03
CA SER A 61 -1.52 1.43 1.63
C SER A 61 -0.40 2.09 0.82
N ASP A 62 0.86 1.84 1.17
CA ASP A 62 2.04 2.10 0.35
C ASP A 62 2.64 0.76 -0.10
N PRO A 63 2.17 0.20 -1.23
CA PRO A 63 2.60 -1.10 -1.72
C PRO A 63 3.98 -1.06 -2.41
N MET A 64 4.68 0.08 -2.36
CA MET A 64 5.94 0.27 -3.08
C MET A 64 7.12 -0.06 -2.17
N HIS A 65 7.13 0.52 -0.97
CA HIS A 65 8.31 0.49 -0.10
C HIS A 65 8.50 -0.83 0.65
N GLY A 66 7.45 -1.64 0.82
CA GLY A 66 7.54 -2.99 1.38
C GLY A 66 8.05 -4.04 0.39
N ASN A 67 7.88 -3.81 -0.91
CA ASN A 67 8.12 -4.82 -1.96
C ASN A 67 9.40 -4.60 -2.78
N THR A 68 10.38 -3.87 -2.25
CA THR A 68 11.63 -3.59 -2.98
C THR A 68 12.59 -4.77 -2.84
N ILE A 69 13.04 -5.31 -3.98
CA ILE A 69 14.01 -6.40 -4.07
C ILE A 69 15.25 -5.94 -4.85
N LYS A 70 16.36 -6.68 -4.75
CA LYS A 70 17.55 -6.47 -5.57
C LYS A 70 17.58 -7.52 -6.68
N ALA A 71 17.59 -7.06 -7.92
CA ALA A 71 17.70 -7.92 -9.10
C ALA A 71 19.11 -8.55 -9.18
N PRO A 72 19.28 -9.67 -9.93
CA PRO A 72 20.60 -10.29 -10.13
C PRO A 72 21.66 -9.33 -10.70
N CYS A 73 21.24 -8.37 -11.53
CA CYS A 73 22.09 -7.30 -12.07
C CYS A 73 22.47 -6.21 -11.05
N GLY A 74 22.06 -6.33 -9.79
CA GLY A 74 22.37 -5.41 -8.70
C GLY A 74 21.44 -4.21 -8.57
N LEU A 75 20.58 -3.95 -9.57
CA LEU A 75 19.59 -2.88 -9.52
C LEU A 75 18.45 -3.19 -8.54
N LYS A 76 17.94 -2.16 -7.86
CA LYS A 76 16.71 -2.29 -7.08
C LYS A 76 15.54 -2.39 -8.05
N THR A 77 14.56 -3.23 -7.75
CA THR A 77 13.32 -3.30 -8.52
C THR A 77 12.18 -3.72 -7.62
N ARG A 78 10.96 -3.70 -8.15
CA ARG A 78 9.74 -4.14 -7.49
C ARG A 78 8.95 -4.99 -8.48
N SER A 79 8.36 -6.07 -7.99
CA SER A 79 7.43 -6.87 -8.79
C SER A 79 6.07 -6.21 -8.80
N PHE A 80 5.53 -5.95 -10.00
CA PHE A 80 4.17 -5.44 -10.14
C PHE A 80 3.13 -6.37 -9.52
N ASN A 81 3.35 -7.69 -9.59
CA ASN A 81 2.48 -8.67 -8.95
C ASN A 81 2.51 -8.54 -7.42
N ALA A 82 3.67 -8.27 -6.82
CA ALA A 82 3.79 -8.03 -5.38
C ALA A 82 3.09 -6.75 -4.96
N ILE A 83 3.27 -5.65 -5.73
CA ILE A 83 2.55 -4.39 -5.53
C ILE A 83 1.03 -4.62 -5.55
N ARG A 84 0.53 -5.32 -6.57
CA ARG A 84 -0.90 -5.65 -6.69
C ARG A 84 -1.40 -6.54 -5.55
N ALA A 85 -0.59 -7.51 -5.12
CA ALA A 85 -0.94 -8.41 -4.03
C ALA A 85 -1.06 -7.67 -2.69
N GLU A 86 -0.21 -6.68 -2.43
CA GLU A 86 -0.29 -5.88 -1.20
C GLU A 86 -1.52 -4.96 -1.20
N VAL A 87 -1.86 -4.35 -2.35
CA VAL A 87 -3.11 -3.59 -2.48
C VAL A 87 -4.31 -4.50 -2.21
N ARG A 88 -4.36 -5.71 -2.78
CA ARG A 88 -5.43 -6.69 -2.48
C ARG A 88 -5.52 -7.00 -1.00
N ALA A 89 -4.40 -7.39 -0.40
CA ALA A 89 -4.32 -7.73 1.01
C ALA A 89 -4.83 -6.60 1.92
N PHE A 90 -4.53 -5.35 1.56
CA PHE A 90 -5.01 -4.18 2.29
C PHE A 90 -6.54 -4.07 2.28
N PHE A 91 -7.18 -4.22 1.11
CA PHE A 91 -8.65 -4.21 1.01
C PHE A 91 -9.26 -5.44 1.72
N ASP A 92 -8.71 -6.63 1.52
CA ASP A 92 -9.19 -7.87 2.15
C ASP A 92 -9.21 -7.74 3.68
N VAL A 93 -8.13 -7.22 4.28
CA VAL A 93 -8.02 -7.03 5.73
C VAL A 93 -9.02 -5.99 6.23
N HIS A 94 -9.20 -4.89 5.49
CA HIS A 94 -10.15 -3.86 5.90
C HIS A 94 -11.59 -4.38 5.90
N ASP A 95 -11.94 -5.20 4.92
CA ASP A 95 -13.24 -5.87 4.84
C ASP A 95 -13.45 -6.84 6.02
N GLN A 96 -12.46 -7.70 6.28
CA GLN A 96 -12.48 -8.65 7.41
C GLN A 96 -12.58 -7.95 8.78
N GLU A 97 -11.92 -6.80 8.96
CA GLU A 97 -11.93 -6.06 10.23
C GLU A 97 -13.15 -5.13 10.39
N GLY A 98 -13.97 -4.98 9.34
CA GLY A 98 -15.09 -4.03 9.31
C GLY A 98 -14.62 -2.58 9.39
N SER A 99 -13.52 -2.25 8.71
CA SER A 99 -12.88 -0.93 8.74
C SER A 99 -12.74 -0.33 7.34
N TYR A 100 -12.42 0.97 7.25
CA TYR A 100 -12.44 1.68 5.98
C TYR A 100 -11.03 1.81 5.34
N PRO A 101 -10.82 1.28 4.11
CA PRO A 101 -9.59 1.48 3.35
C PRO A 101 -9.56 2.89 2.75
N GLY A 102 -8.79 3.79 3.36
CA GLY A 102 -8.80 5.22 3.05
C GLY A 102 -8.06 5.64 1.77
N GLY A 103 -7.16 4.81 1.23
CA GLY A 103 -6.51 5.09 -0.05
C GLY A 103 -5.23 4.31 -0.31
N VAL A 104 -4.54 4.64 -1.41
CA VAL A 104 -3.27 4.04 -1.82
C VAL A 104 -2.26 5.15 -2.17
N HIS A 105 -1.03 5.02 -1.70
CA HIS A 105 0.11 5.91 -1.94
C HIS A 105 1.10 5.22 -2.88
N LEU A 106 1.27 5.75 -4.09
CA LEU A 106 2.06 5.11 -5.15
C LEU A 106 3.18 6.02 -5.63
N GLU A 107 4.35 5.44 -5.89
CA GLU A 107 5.46 6.11 -6.57
C GLU A 107 5.37 5.78 -8.06
N MET A 108 4.92 6.74 -8.85
CA MET A 108 4.66 6.54 -10.29
C MET A 108 5.33 7.60 -11.15
N THR A 109 5.56 7.26 -12.42
CA THR A 109 5.99 8.21 -13.46
C THR A 109 5.15 8.01 -14.73
N GLY A 110 4.87 9.11 -15.43
CA GLY A 110 4.24 9.09 -16.76
C GLY A 110 5.20 8.72 -17.89
N GLN A 111 6.49 8.57 -17.58
CA GLN A 111 7.50 8.15 -18.54
C GLN A 111 7.48 6.62 -18.72
N ASN A 112 7.80 6.18 -19.93
CA ASN A 112 7.96 4.77 -20.26
C ASN A 112 9.31 4.26 -19.72
N VAL A 113 9.29 3.77 -18.47
CA VAL A 113 10.44 3.29 -17.70
C VAL A 113 10.38 1.78 -17.48
N THR A 114 11.55 1.16 -17.28
CA THR A 114 11.66 -0.28 -17.00
C THR A 114 12.03 -0.58 -15.55
N GLU A 115 11.60 0.25 -14.61
CA GLU A 115 12.07 0.19 -13.21
C GLU A 115 11.38 -0.88 -12.35
N CYS A 116 10.16 -1.32 -12.72
CA CYS A 116 9.43 -2.40 -12.06
C CYS A 116 9.25 -3.60 -12.99
N VAL A 117 9.51 -4.81 -12.49
CA VAL A 117 9.35 -6.05 -13.27
C VAL A 117 7.89 -6.53 -13.33
N GLY A 118 7.51 -7.16 -14.43
CA GLY A 118 6.14 -7.58 -14.73
C GLY A 118 5.31 -6.47 -15.37
N GLY A 119 4.05 -6.33 -14.93
CA GLY A 119 3.10 -5.37 -15.51
C GLY A 119 2.58 -5.80 -16.88
N SER A 120 1.89 -4.89 -17.58
CA SER A 120 1.29 -5.20 -18.90
C SER A 120 2.32 -5.48 -20.01
N ARG A 121 3.56 -5.04 -19.83
CA ARG A 121 4.66 -5.19 -20.81
C ARG A 121 5.64 -6.32 -20.47
N THR A 122 5.37 -7.08 -19.40
CA THR A 122 6.21 -8.21 -18.95
C THR A 122 7.69 -7.85 -18.86
N ILE A 123 8.00 -6.75 -18.17
CA ILE A 123 9.37 -6.26 -18.02
C ILE A 123 10.17 -7.30 -17.22
N THR A 124 11.29 -7.78 -17.77
CA THR A 124 12.16 -8.75 -17.13
C THR A 124 13.36 -8.07 -16.45
N TYR A 125 14.16 -8.84 -15.71
CA TYR A 125 15.39 -8.32 -15.11
C TYR A 125 16.41 -7.79 -16.13
N ASN A 126 16.42 -8.35 -17.34
CA ASN A 126 17.33 -7.93 -18.41
C ASN A 126 16.93 -6.59 -19.01
N ASP A 127 15.64 -6.23 -18.93
CA ASP A 127 15.10 -4.98 -19.47
C ASP A 127 15.36 -3.80 -18.54
N LEU A 128 15.75 -4.05 -17.28
CA LEU A 128 15.90 -3.02 -16.24
C LEU A 128 16.89 -1.93 -16.66
N SER A 129 18.03 -2.29 -17.26
CA SER A 129 19.08 -1.32 -17.64
C SER A 129 18.71 -0.44 -18.84
N SER A 130 17.67 -0.79 -19.61
CA SER A 130 17.33 -0.08 -20.84
C SER A 130 16.82 1.34 -20.59
N ARG A 131 16.06 1.55 -19.50
CA ARG A 131 15.45 2.85 -19.14
C ARG A 131 15.33 3.03 -17.62
N TYR A 132 16.40 2.73 -16.90
CA TYR A 132 16.49 2.96 -15.45
C TYR A 132 16.91 4.42 -15.17
N ASN A 133 15.95 5.31 -15.02
CA ASN A 133 16.22 6.76 -14.93
C ASN A 133 16.33 7.28 -13.48
N THR A 134 16.01 6.44 -12.49
CA THR A 134 15.95 6.88 -11.09
C THR A 134 17.13 6.39 -10.26
N HIS A 135 17.89 7.31 -9.66
CA HIS A 135 19.02 6.95 -8.78
C HIS A 135 18.60 6.42 -7.40
N CYS A 136 17.39 6.73 -6.92
CA CYS A 136 16.94 6.42 -5.57
C CYS A 136 16.08 5.14 -5.46
N ARG A 137 14.89 5.11 -6.09
CA ARG A 137 13.93 3.99 -6.00
C ARG A 137 13.18 3.77 -7.31
N PRO A 138 12.77 2.52 -7.62
CA PRO A 138 12.14 2.18 -8.89
C PRO A 138 10.68 2.65 -8.93
N LYS A 139 10.31 3.51 -9.87
CA LYS A 139 8.94 4.00 -10.08
C LYS A 139 8.16 3.06 -10.99
N ALA A 140 6.86 2.91 -10.74
CA ALA A 140 5.99 2.17 -11.65
C ALA A 140 5.48 3.06 -12.79
N GLU A 141 5.33 2.49 -13.99
CA GLU A 141 4.72 3.19 -15.14
C GLU A 141 3.23 3.41 -14.89
N CYS A 142 2.77 4.65 -15.05
CA CYS A 142 1.41 5.11 -14.72
C CYS A 142 0.31 4.23 -15.35
N PHE A 143 0.49 3.79 -16.60
CA PHE A 143 -0.50 2.98 -17.33
C PHE A 143 -0.75 1.60 -16.71
N SER A 144 0.26 1.01 -16.06
CA SER A 144 0.10 -0.27 -15.36
C SER A 144 -0.69 -0.10 -14.06
N ILE A 145 -0.50 1.04 -13.38
CA ILE A 145 -1.10 1.33 -12.07
C ILE A 145 -2.57 1.73 -12.18
N SER A 146 -2.92 2.60 -13.14
CA SER A 146 -4.30 3.09 -13.32
C SER A 146 -5.27 1.92 -13.46
N ARG A 147 -4.87 0.90 -14.22
CA ARG A 147 -5.65 -0.32 -14.42
C ARG A 147 -5.80 -1.13 -13.13
N ALA A 148 -4.73 -1.31 -12.35
CA ALA A 148 -4.79 -2.06 -11.08
C ALA A 148 -5.65 -1.37 -10.00
N CYS A 149 -5.55 -0.05 -9.85
CA CYS A 149 -6.38 0.72 -8.91
C CYS A 149 -7.85 0.72 -9.32
N LEU A 150 -8.16 0.96 -10.61
CA LEU A 150 -9.54 0.93 -11.11
C LEU A 150 -10.21 -0.44 -10.95
N TYR A 151 -9.50 -1.53 -11.18
CA TYR A 151 -10.04 -2.88 -10.98
C TYR A 151 -10.44 -3.13 -9.52
N HIS A 152 -9.63 -2.69 -8.55
CA HIS A 152 -9.94 -2.92 -7.13
C HIS A 152 -11.02 -1.99 -6.61
N CYS A 153 -11.03 -0.72 -7.02
CA CYS A 153 -12.15 0.18 -6.70
C CYS A 153 -13.49 -0.38 -7.23
N ARG A 154 -13.49 -0.97 -8.45
CA ARG A 154 -14.69 -1.61 -9.03
C ARG A 154 -15.07 -2.92 -8.36
N ALA A 155 -14.10 -3.72 -7.92
CA ALA A 155 -14.37 -4.95 -7.17
C ALA A 155 -14.99 -4.62 -5.80
N ALA A 156 -14.36 -3.72 -5.06
CA ALA A 156 -14.86 -3.24 -3.76
C ALA A 156 -16.22 -2.53 -3.86
N SER A 157 -16.55 -1.89 -5.00
CA SER A 157 -17.86 -1.28 -5.21
C SER A 157 -18.95 -2.27 -5.61
N LYS A 158 -18.61 -3.39 -6.26
CA LYS A 158 -19.59 -4.42 -6.67
C LYS A 158 -20.05 -5.29 -5.50
N GLU A 159 -19.22 -5.43 -4.46
CA GLU A 159 -19.58 -6.12 -3.22
C GLU A 159 -20.38 -5.24 -2.23
N LYS A 160 -20.39 -3.91 -2.42
CA LYS A 160 -21.07 -2.94 -1.53
C LYS A 160 -22.35 -2.36 -2.12
N ALA A 161 -23.22 -3.23 -2.63
CA ALA A 161 -24.58 -2.86 -3.04
C ALA A 161 -25.61 -3.12 -1.93
N TRP A 162 -25.42 -2.59 -0.71
CA TRP A 162 -26.45 -2.52 0.34
C TRP A 162 -26.09 -1.43 1.36
N VAL A 163 -26.78 -0.28 1.33
CA VAL A 163 -27.38 0.47 2.46
C VAL A 163 -28.24 1.59 1.84
N GLU A 164 -29.46 1.26 1.44
CA GLU A 164 -30.62 2.17 1.44
C GLU A 164 -31.82 1.32 1.90
N ALA A 165 -32.09 1.36 3.21
CA ALA A 165 -33.36 1.04 3.88
C ALA A 165 -33.23 1.44 5.36
#